data_AF-G7K908-F1
#
_entry.id   AF-G7K908-F1
#
_cell.length_a   1.000
_cell.length_b   1.000
_cell.length_c   1.000
_cell.angle_alpha   90.00
_cell.angle_beta   90.00
_cell.angle_gamma   90.00
#
_symmetry.space_group_name_H-M   'P 1'
#
loop_
_entity.id
_entity.type
_entity.pdbx_description
1 polymer ?
#
loop_
_entity_poly.entity_id
_entity_poly.type
_entity_poly.pdbx_seq_one_letter_code
_entity_poly.pdbx_strand_id
1 'polypeptide(L)' 'MEFPGFDPNTKLAAVYYNGGTPPHLFRIRDDVTLSELKDELDQINRQLNHKDTRRVVGVEYRCPLSDSAG' A
#
# COMPACT_ATOMS: atom_id res chain seq x y z
N MET A 1 18.81 -0.18 21.44
CA MET A 1 17.66 -1.00 21.91
C MET A 1 16.85 -1.33 20.67
N GLU A 2 17.16 -2.46 20.03
CA GLU A 2 16.43 -2.90 18.82
C GLU A 2 15.18 -3.65 19.29
N PHE A 3 14.01 -3.13 18.94
CA PHE A 3 12.76 -3.84 19.18
C PHE A 3 12.70 -5.04 18.22
N PRO A 4 12.60 -6.29 18.71
CA PRO A 4 12.50 -7.44 17.83
C PRO A 4 11.17 -7.35 17.05
N GLY A 5 11.23 -6.90 15.80
CA GLY A 5 10.07 -6.63 14.95
C GLY A 5 9.89 -5.18 14.48
N PHE A 6 10.81 -4.29 14.82
CA PHE A 6 10.94 -2.98 14.17
C PHE A 6 11.93 -3.11 13.00
N ASP A 7 11.38 -3.31 11.81
CA ASP A 7 12.11 -3.20 10.55
C ASP A 7 12.06 -1.72 10.15
N PRO A 8 13.21 -0.99 10.18
CA PRO A 8 13.25 0.43 9.86
C PRO A 8 12.86 0.72 8.41
N ASN A 9 12.87 -0.29 7.54
CA ASN A 9 12.45 -0.19 6.16
C ASN A 9 10.96 -0.47 6.00
N THR A 10 10.19 -0.60 7.09
CA THR A 10 8.74 -0.82 7.02
C THR A 10 8.00 0.41 7.53
N LYS A 11 7.17 1.02 6.68
CA LYS A 11 6.29 2.13 7.02
C LYS A 11 4.87 1.65 7.27
N LEU A 12 4.17 2.38 8.15
CA LEU A 12 2.75 2.18 8.37
C LEU A 12 1.95 3.08 7.41
N ALA A 13 1.11 2.49 6.57
CA ALA A 13 0.23 3.19 5.64
C ALA A 13 -1.23 3.05 6.09
N ALA A 14 -1.95 4.17 6.14
CA ALA A 14 -3.39 4.20 6.39
C ALA A 14 -4.13 4.25 5.05
N VAL A 15 -4.94 3.23 4.78
CA VAL A 15 -5.75 3.14 3.55
C VAL A 15 -7.22 3.36 3.90
N TYR A 16 -7.80 4.40 3.30
CA TYR A 16 -9.21 4.77 3.46
C TYR A 16 -10.00 4.28 2.24
N TYR A 17 -10.57 3.08 2.36
CA TYR A 17 -11.37 2.50 1.28
C TYR A 17 -12.82 2.97 1.37
N ASN A 18 -13.36 3.51 0.26
CA ASN A 18 -14.75 4.02 0.16
C ASN A 18 -15.15 5.04 1.25
N GLY A 19 -14.19 5.83 1.78
CA GLY A 19 -14.44 6.76 2.88
C GLY A 19 -14.77 6.08 4.22
N GLY A 20 -14.51 4.77 4.34
CA GLY A 20 -14.73 4.00 5.55
C GLY A 20 -13.80 4.45 6.68
N THR A 21 -14.40 4.65 7.86
CA THR A 21 -13.70 4.83 9.13
C THR A 21 -13.97 3.63 10.04
N PRO A 22 -12.96 3.11 10.76
CA PRO A 22 -11.56 3.54 10.80
C PRO A 22 -10.73 3.09 9.56
N PRO A 23 -9.58 3.74 9.27
CA PRO A 23 -8.70 3.33 8.18
C PRO A 23 -8.12 1.94 8.42
N HIS A 24 -7.83 1.24 7.34
CA HIS A 24 -7.10 -0.01 7.41
C HIS A 24 -5.60 0.32 7.44
N LEU A 25 -4.93 -0.13 8.50
CA LEU A 25 -3.51 0.11 8.70
C LEU A 25 -2.71 -1.08 8.15
N PHE A 26 -1.85 -0.80 7.18
CA PHE A 26 -0.97 -1.78 6.56
C PHE A 26 0.48 -1.43 6.84
N ARG A 27 1.31 -2.46 6.96
CA ARG A 27 2.76 -2.32 6.95
C ARG A 27 3.23 -2.53 5.53
N ILE A 28 3.82 -1.50 4.93
CA ILE A 28 4.44 -1.55 3.61
C ILE A 28 5.95 -1.42 3.78
N ARG A 29 6.71 -2.14 2.97
CA ARG A 29 8.16 -1.98 2.95
C ARG A 29 8.58 -0.88 1.96
N ASP A 30 9.60 -0.12 2.33
CA ASP A 30 10.15 0.96 1.53
C ASP A 30 11.17 0.47 0.50
N ASP A 31 11.80 -0.68 0.76
CA ASP A 31 12.90 -1.26 -0.01
C ASP A 31 12.51 -2.54 -0.75
N VAL A 32 11.26 -2.63 -1.20
CA VAL A 32 10.75 -3.79 -1.94
C VAL A 32 11.01 -3.72 -3.43
N THR A 33 11.22 -4.90 -4.01
CA THR A 33 11.17 -5.09 -5.45
C THR A 33 9.76 -4.82 -5.98
N LEU A 34 9.64 -4.52 -7.28
CA LEU A 34 8.32 -4.31 -7.92
C LEU A 34 7.40 -5.53 -7.76
N SER A 35 7.95 -6.75 -7.74
CA SER A 35 7.22 -7.98 -7.48
C SER A 35 6.62 -8.02 -6.07
N GLU A 36 7.42 -7.68 -5.06
CA GLU A 36 6.97 -7.68 -3.67
C GLU A 36 5.94 -6.57 -3.43
N LEU A 37 6.12 -5.38 -4.02
CA LEU A 37 5.12 -4.32 -3.98
C LEU A 37 3.78 -4.77 -4.56
N LYS A 38 3.78 -5.56 -5.65
CA LYS A 38 2.55 -6.12 -6.21
C LYS A 38 1.87 -7.09 -5.25
N ASP A 39 2.64 -7.93 -4.56
CA ASP A 39 2.11 -8.88 -3.59
C ASP A 39 1.55 -8.18 -2.34
N GLU A 40 2.21 -7.11 -1.86
CA GLU A 40 1.68 -6.25 -0.78
C GLU A 40 0.37 -5.58 -1.19
N LEU A 41 0.29 -5.03 -2.41
CA LEU A 41 -0.95 -4.44 -2.94
C LEU A 41 -2.06 -5.48 -3.14
N ASP A 42 -1.74 -6.71 -3.57
CA ASP A 42 -2.70 -7.82 -3.67
C ASP A 42 -3.24 -8.19 -2.29
N GLN A 43 -2.39 -8.22 -1.27
CA GLN A 43 -2.80 -8.47 0.11
C GLN A 43 -3.72 -7.37 0.64
N ILE A 44 -3.40 -6.10 0.38
CA ILE A 44 -4.25 -4.95 0.73
C ILE A 44 -5.62 -5.09 0.06
N ASN A 45 -5.65 -5.37 -1.24
CA ASN A 45 -6.90 -5.49 -1.99
C ASN A 45 -7.77 -6.64 -1.48
N ARG A 46 -7.18 -7.80 -1.18
CA ARG A 46 -7.91 -8.95 -0.61
C ARG A 46 -8.48 -8.66 0.78
N GLN A 47 -7.76 -7.92 1.61
CA GLN A 47 -8.24 -7.57 2.95
C GLN A 47 -9.38 -6.55 2.87
N LEU A 48 -9.25 -5.53 2.02
CA LEU A 48 -10.29 -4.51 1.83
C LEU A 48 -11.52 -5.04 1.09
N ASN A 49 -11.30 -5.94 0.14
CA ASN A 49 -12.33 -6.47 -0.73
C ASN A 49 -12.27 -8.00 -0.77
N HIS A 50 -12.70 -8.63 0.33
CA HIS A 50 -12.69 -10.09 0.49
C HIS A 50 -13.47 -10.88 -0.58
N LYS A 51 -14.38 -10.22 -1.31
CA LYS A 51 -15.15 -10.83 -2.42
C LYS A 51 -14.47 -10.67 -3.77
N ASP A 52 -13.52 -9.73 -3.89
CA ASP A 52 -12.81 -9.48 -5.12
C ASP A 52 -11.52 -10.29 -5.15
N THR A 53 -11.48 -11.26 -6.05
CA THR A 53 -10.35 -12.16 -6.27
C THR A 53 -9.41 -11.65 -7.36
N ARG A 54 -9.67 -10.47 -7.92
CA ARG A 54 -8.80 -9.87 -8.94
C ARG A 54 -7.45 -9.53 -8.32
N ARG A 55 -6.39 -10.00 -8.98
CA ARG A 55 -5.01 -9.76 -8.59
C ARG A 55 -4.46 -8.51 -9.24
N VAL A 56 -3.52 -7.85 -8.58
CA VAL A 56 -2.78 -6.73 -9.16
C VAL A 56 -1.89 -7.24 -10.29
N VAL A 57 -2.30 -7.00 -11.54
CA VAL A 57 -1.57 -7.45 -12.73
C VAL A 57 -0.41 -6.53 -13.11
N GLY A 58 -0.52 -5.23 -12.81
CA GLY A 58 0.50 -4.22 -13.07
C GLY A 58 0.32 -3.00 -12.17
N VAL A 59 1.43 -2.33 -11.89
CA VAL A 59 1.47 -1.06 -11.14
C VAL A 59 2.13 -0.05 -12.04
N GLU A 60 1.42 1.04 -12.34
CA GLU A 60 1.95 2.16 -13.11
C GLU A 60 2.03 3.39 -12.21
N TYR A 61 3.20 4.01 -12.15
CA TYR A 61 3.33 5.32 -11.52
C TYR A 61 2.80 6.39 -12.47
N ARG A 62 1.68 7.01 -12.13
CA ARG A 62 1.23 8.24 -12.76
C ARG A 62 1.69 9.41 -11.89
N CYS A 63 2.63 10.20 -12.41
CA CYS A 63 2.96 11.49 -11.82
C CYS A 63 1.68 12.36 -11.88
N PRO A 64 1.13 12.83 -10.75
CA PRO A 64 0.12 13.87 -10.80
C PRO A 64 0.79 15.08 -11.45
N LEU A 65 0.26 15.52 -12.59
CA LEU A 65 0.58 16.85 -13.09
C LEU A 65 0.13 17.82 -11.99
N SER A 66 1.08 18.32 -11.21
CA SER A 66 0.84 19.48 -10.38
C SER A 66 0.42 20.59 -11.33
N ASP A 67 -0.85 20.98 -11.31
CA ASP A 67 -1.28 22.28 -11.83
C ASP A 67 -0.58 23.33 -10.95
N SER A 68 0.68 23.62 -11.28
CA SER A 68 1.40 24.77 -10.79
C SER A 68 0.80 25.97 -11.50
N ALA A 69 -0.38 26.41 -11.04
CA ALA A 69 -0.84 27.76 -11.29
C ALA A 69 0.15 28.69 -10.58
N GLY A 70 1.05 29.29 -11.37
CA GLY A 70 1.95 30.34 -10.93
C GLY A 70 1.23 31.65 -10.62
#